data_AF-A0A5E3WDN4-F1
#
_entry.id   AF-A0A5E3WDN4-F1
#
_cell.length_a   1.000
_cell.length_b   1.000
_cell.length_c   1.000
_cell.angle_alpha   90.00
_cell.angle_beta   90.00
_cell.angle_gamma   90.00
#
_symmetry.space_group_name_H-M   'P 1'
#
loop_
_entity.id
_entity.type
_entity.pdbx_description
1 polymer ?
#
loop_
_entity_poly.entity_id
_entity_poly.type
_entity_poly.pdbx_seq_one_letter_code
_entity_poly.pdbx_strand_id
1 'polypeptide(L)'
;MATRNARTRKSTQRKPYEVKKPKESRDPSASAPIPACPVPSDQRPLRYWQTLIAKKLNPTIDPRDDFDIVFAATKPWAGTESEFRAMVDEERIEDALSYCPDDIEAGREKSERLMRASYDALSCPPIGHKPGFFTPNELGEPEEDVRLQSIPDSQYSIRLHGTGLSSHKAFTLDIIYTSTGQAVNSVTAGIELWGSVNPDNPHALVFKEKLRPLELIFGIKDRDINPGQENFMVTEGSACVLKRSGKRDVYFTIPERTPRMEAHERGMEPLRYA
;
A
#
# COMPACT_ATOMS: atom_id res chain seq x y z
N MET A 1 -32.64 -56.27 -50.57
CA MET A 1 -33.70 -56.12 -51.59
C MET A 1 -35.05 -56.13 -50.88
N ALA A 2 -35.89 -55.11 -51.14
CA ALA A 2 -37.35 -55.05 -50.90
C ALA A 2 -37.83 -55.32 -49.44
N THR A 3 -38.75 -54.58 -48.83
CA THR A 3 -39.85 -53.78 -49.36
C THR A 3 -40.41 -52.88 -48.26
N ARG A 4 -40.90 -51.70 -48.66
CA ARG A 4 -41.80 -50.81 -47.92
C ARG A 4 -43.05 -51.57 -47.43
N ASN A 5 -43.69 -51.12 -46.34
CA ASN A 5 -44.91 -50.31 -46.47
C ASN A 5 -45.53 -49.86 -45.14
N ALA A 6 -46.21 -48.72 -45.29
CA ALA A 6 -46.81 -47.83 -44.32
C ALA A 6 -47.93 -48.44 -43.45
N ARG A 7 -48.19 -47.77 -42.32
CA ARG A 7 -49.56 -47.58 -41.83
C ARG A 7 -49.71 -46.27 -41.05
N THR A 8 -50.42 -45.36 -41.68
CA THR A 8 -51.08 -44.17 -41.12
C THR A 8 -52.16 -44.59 -40.11
N ARG A 9 -52.15 -43.98 -38.92
CA ARG A 9 -53.32 -43.97 -38.01
C ARG A 9 -53.52 -42.60 -37.35
N LYS A 10 -54.54 -41.92 -37.89
CA LYS A 10 -55.63 -41.19 -37.23
C LYS A 10 -55.31 -40.27 -36.05
N SER A 11 -55.28 -38.98 -36.42
CA SER A 11 -55.85 -37.81 -35.74
C SER A 11 -56.75 -38.07 -34.53
N THR A 12 -56.39 -37.44 -33.41
CA THR A 12 -57.33 -36.96 -32.39
C THR A 12 -56.98 -35.51 -32.08
N GLN A 13 -57.85 -34.59 -32.52
CA GLN A 13 -57.80 -33.17 -32.16
C GLN A 13 -57.90 -33.03 -30.64
N ARG A 14 -56.83 -32.52 -30.00
CA ARG A 14 -56.88 -32.04 -28.62
C ARG A 14 -57.27 -30.57 -28.62
N LYS A 15 -58.24 -30.23 -27.78
CA LYS A 15 -58.70 -28.86 -27.52
C LYS A 15 -57.55 -27.97 -27.03
N PRO A 16 -57.53 -26.67 -27.36
CA PRO A 16 -56.55 -25.72 -26.83
C PRO A 16 -56.66 -25.64 -25.30
N TYR A 17 -55.53 -25.82 -24.62
CA TYR A 17 -55.42 -25.52 -23.19
C TYR A 17 -55.48 -24.01 -22.98
N GLU A 18 -56.38 -23.59 -22.11
CA GLU A 18 -56.50 -22.21 -21.62
C GLU A 18 -55.28 -21.93 -20.72
N VAL A 19 -54.34 -21.14 -21.22
CA VAL A 19 -53.12 -20.75 -20.50
C VAL A 19 -53.50 -19.79 -19.38
N LYS A 20 -53.46 -20.27 -18.13
CA LYS A 20 -53.50 -19.41 -16.94
C LYS A 20 -52.27 -18.50 -16.96
N LYS A 21 -52.49 -17.18 -17.06
CA LYS A 21 -51.45 -16.15 -16.94
C LYS A 21 -50.62 -16.37 -15.66
N PRO A 22 -49.27 -16.41 -15.76
CA PRO A 22 -48.40 -16.39 -14.59
C PRO A 22 -48.63 -15.13 -13.78
N LYS A 23 -48.76 -15.28 -12.45
CA LYS A 23 -48.73 -14.16 -11.50
C LYS A 23 -47.38 -13.46 -11.61
N GLU A 24 -47.43 -12.14 -11.79
CA GLU A 24 -46.28 -11.23 -11.71
C GLU A 24 -45.45 -11.55 -10.47
N SER A 25 -44.23 -12.03 -10.71
CA SER A 25 -43.21 -12.18 -9.69
C SER A 25 -42.68 -10.80 -9.35
N ARG A 26 -42.74 -10.49 -8.06
CA ARG A 26 -42.17 -9.32 -7.39
C ARG A 26 -40.82 -8.90 -7.98
N ASP A 27 -40.68 -7.58 -8.13
CA ASP A 27 -39.46 -6.88 -8.52
C ASP A 27 -38.22 -7.42 -7.79
N PRO A 28 -37.06 -7.48 -8.46
CA PRO A 28 -35.80 -7.72 -7.78
C PRO A 28 -35.54 -6.54 -6.86
N SER A 29 -35.66 -6.79 -5.55
CA SER A 29 -35.15 -5.92 -4.50
C SER A 29 -33.74 -5.50 -4.89
N ALA A 30 -33.55 -4.21 -5.16
CA ALA A 30 -32.25 -3.61 -5.36
C ALA A 30 -31.42 -3.89 -4.10
N SER A 31 -30.54 -4.89 -4.18
CA SER A 31 -29.46 -5.02 -3.20
C SER A 31 -28.66 -3.74 -3.27
N ALA A 32 -28.70 -2.96 -2.19
CA ALA A 32 -27.74 -1.90 -1.99
C ALA A 32 -26.33 -2.48 -2.19
N PRO A 33 -25.43 -1.77 -2.89
CA PRO A 33 -24.06 -2.24 -3.04
C PRO A 33 -23.48 -2.48 -1.65
N ILE A 34 -23.01 -3.70 -1.43
CA ILE A 34 -22.26 -4.06 -0.23
C ILE A 34 -21.10 -3.04 -0.16
N PRO A 35 -20.91 -2.31 0.96
CA PRO A 35 -19.78 -1.41 1.10
C PRO A 35 -18.51 -2.21 0.82
N ALA A 36 -17.76 -1.77 -0.19
CA ALA A 36 -16.52 -2.44 -0.58
C ALA A 36 -15.63 -2.55 0.66
N CYS A 37 -15.12 -3.75 0.92
CA CYS A 37 -14.11 -3.93 1.96
C CYS A 37 -12.98 -2.91 1.73
N PRO A 38 -12.44 -2.28 2.78
CA PRO A 38 -11.34 -1.34 2.62
C PRO A 38 -10.20 -2.00 1.84
N VAL A 39 -9.73 -1.34 0.78
CA VAL A 39 -8.56 -1.81 0.05
C VAL A 39 -7.38 -1.79 1.02
N PRO A 40 -6.68 -2.93 1.21
CA PRO A 40 -5.49 -3.00 2.06
C PRO A 40 -4.49 -1.90 1.71
N SER A 41 -3.78 -1.35 2.69
CA SER A 41 -2.85 -0.22 2.44
C SER A 41 -1.80 -0.57 1.39
N ASP A 42 -1.31 -1.81 1.37
CA ASP A 42 -0.36 -2.36 0.40
C ASP A 42 -0.92 -2.57 -1.02
N GLN A 43 -2.23 -2.47 -1.21
CA GLN A 43 -2.90 -2.60 -2.50
C GLN A 43 -3.41 -1.26 -3.06
N ARG A 44 -3.11 -0.14 -2.39
CA ARG A 44 -3.52 1.17 -2.86
C ARG A 44 -2.68 1.58 -4.09
N PRO A 45 -3.31 2.13 -5.14
CA PRO A 45 -2.62 2.53 -6.35
C PRO A 45 -1.57 3.61 -6.05
N LEU A 46 -0.50 3.66 -6.86
CA LEU A 46 0.57 4.65 -6.76
C LEU A 46 0.01 6.08 -6.71
N ARG A 47 -1.06 6.34 -7.46
CA ARG A 47 -1.80 7.61 -7.44
C ARG A 47 -2.18 8.06 -6.04
N TYR A 48 -2.74 7.15 -5.25
CA TYR A 48 -3.17 7.43 -3.88
C TYR A 48 -1.98 7.91 -3.04
N TRP A 49 -0.87 7.17 -3.11
CA TRP A 49 0.34 7.49 -2.35
C TRP A 49 0.98 8.80 -2.78
N GLN A 50 1.12 9.04 -4.08
CA GLN A 50 1.71 10.28 -4.58
C GLN A 50 0.82 11.49 -4.28
N THR A 51 -0.51 11.34 -4.28
CA THR A 51 -1.43 12.41 -3.86
C THR A 51 -1.22 12.78 -2.39
N LEU A 52 -1.09 11.79 -1.50
CA LEU A 52 -0.79 12.04 -0.08
C LEU A 52 0.56 12.75 0.11
N ILE A 53 1.59 12.31 -0.61
CA ILE A 53 2.92 12.93 -0.56
C ILE A 53 2.85 14.36 -1.09
N ALA A 54 2.19 14.59 -2.23
CA ALA A 54 2.00 15.90 -2.82
C ALA A 54 1.33 16.86 -1.84
N LYS A 55 0.21 16.46 -1.23
CA LYS A 55 -0.50 17.28 -0.23
C LYS A 55 0.35 17.55 1.01
N LYS A 56 1.19 16.60 1.43
CA LYS A 56 2.08 16.77 2.59
C LYS A 56 3.22 17.75 2.29
N LEU A 57 3.85 17.64 1.12
CA LEU A 57 4.99 18.48 0.74
C LEU A 57 4.55 19.86 0.28
N ASN A 58 3.39 19.95 -0.36
CA ASN A 58 2.89 21.13 -1.05
C ASN A 58 1.39 21.35 -0.77
N PRO A 59 1.01 21.65 0.49
CA PRO A 59 -0.40 21.70 0.89
C PRO A 59 -1.21 22.82 0.21
N THR A 60 -0.55 23.80 -0.39
CA THR A 60 -1.18 24.93 -1.09
C THR A 60 -1.29 24.72 -2.60
N ILE A 61 -0.73 23.64 -3.14
CA ILE A 61 -0.83 23.31 -4.57
C ILE A 61 -2.03 22.38 -4.74
N ASP A 62 -2.94 22.72 -5.65
CA ASP A 62 -4.04 21.86 -6.07
C ASP A 62 -3.70 21.22 -7.44
N PRO A 63 -3.24 19.95 -7.48
CA PRO A 63 -2.79 19.32 -8.72
C PRO A 63 -3.94 19.17 -9.73
N ARG A 64 -3.69 19.54 -11.00
CA ARG A 64 -4.70 19.42 -12.07
C ARG A 64 -4.92 17.97 -12.54
N ASP A 65 -3.85 17.18 -12.54
CA ASP A 65 -3.80 15.83 -13.09
C ASP A 65 -2.65 15.00 -12.50
N ASP A 66 -2.45 13.79 -13.01
CA ASP A 66 -1.42 12.86 -12.52
C ASP A 66 0.00 13.39 -12.72
N PHE A 67 0.22 14.23 -13.74
CA PHE A 67 1.52 14.82 -14.01
C PHE A 67 1.84 15.88 -12.95
N ASP A 68 0.89 16.77 -12.65
CA ASP A 68 1.02 17.71 -11.54
C ASP A 68 1.24 16.96 -10.19
N ILE A 69 0.56 15.83 -9.97
CA ILE A 69 0.73 15.00 -8.76
C ILE A 69 2.16 14.45 -8.65
N VAL A 70 2.73 13.92 -9.74
CA VAL A 70 4.14 13.44 -9.74
C VAL A 70 5.06 14.56 -9.26
N PHE A 71 5.00 15.73 -9.90
CA PHE A 71 5.90 16.84 -9.60
C PHE A 71 5.70 17.39 -8.19
N ALA A 72 4.45 17.56 -7.75
CA ALA A 72 4.14 18.00 -6.40
C ALA A 72 4.58 16.98 -5.33
N ALA A 73 4.68 15.69 -5.67
CA ALA A 73 5.15 14.65 -4.76
C ALA A 73 6.69 14.54 -4.67
N THR A 74 7.45 15.21 -5.55
CA THR A 74 8.92 15.07 -5.58
C THR A 74 9.65 15.84 -4.48
N LYS A 75 9.28 17.11 -4.26
CA LYS A 75 9.94 18.01 -3.30
C LYS A 75 9.02 19.16 -2.87
N PRO A 76 9.27 19.78 -1.71
CA PRO A 76 8.61 21.03 -1.34
C PRO A 76 8.87 22.13 -2.38
N TRP A 77 7.84 22.88 -2.72
CA TRP A 77 7.85 24.01 -3.62
C TRP A 77 7.80 25.30 -2.81
N ALA A 78 8.74 26.21 -3.09
CA ALA A 78 8.84 27.49 -2.38
C ALA A 78 8.16 28.66 -3.13
N GLY A 79 7.81 28.46 -4.41
CA GLY A 79 7.19 29.49 -5.24
C GLY A 79 5.66 29.52 -5.13
N THR A 80 5.06 30.34 -5.97
CA THR A 80 3.61 30.41 -6.15
C THR A 80 3.08 29.21 -6.92
N GLU A 81 1.78 28.95 -6.82
CA GLU A 81 1.09 27.93 -7.61
C GLU A 81 1.21 28.19 -9.13
N SER A 82 1.18 29.46 -9.55
CA SER A 82 1.35 29.81 -10.96
C SER A 82 2.75 29.47 -11.48
N GLU A 83 3.79 29.70 -10.67
CA GLU A 83 5.17 29.34 -11.02
C GLU A 83 5.35 27.82 -11.05
N PHE A 84 4.71 27.08 -10.13
CA PHE A 84 4.70 25.63 -10.18
C PHE A 84 4.08 25.13 -11.48
N ARG A 85 2.90 25.64 -11.84
CA ARG A 85 2.21 25.24 -13.07
C ARG A 85 3.02 25.54 -14.32
N ALA A 86 3.66 26.72 -14.38
CA ALA A 86 4.53 27.07 -15.51
C ALA A 86 5.71 26.09 -15.66
N MET A 87 6.38 25.74 -14.55
CA MET A 87 7.45 24.75 -14.55
C MET A 87 6.96 23.36 -14.98
N VAL A 88 5.82 22.90 -14.46
CA VAL A 88 5.25 21.61 -14.84
C VAL A 88 4.82 21.60 -16.32
N ASP A 89 4.31 22.70 -16.84
CA ASP A 89 3.92 22.81 -18.25
C ASP A 89 5.15 22.76 -19.19
N GLU A 90 6.29 23.33 -18.78
CA GLU A 90 7.58 23.19 -19.50
C GLU A 90 8.08 21.74 -19.50
N GLU A 91 8.12 21.10 -18.34
CA GLU A 91 8.52 19.69 -18.19
C GLU A 91 7.59 18.75 -18.99
N ARG A 92 6.29 19.06 -19.05
CA ARG A 92 5.32 18.29 -19.85
C ARG A 92 5.62 18.36 -21.35
N ILE A 93 6.14 19.49 -21.84
CA ILE A 93 6.57 19.62 -23.25
C ILE A 93 7.83 18.78 -23.49
N GLU A 94 8.82 18.86 -22.59
CA GLU A 94 10.05 18.07 -22.70
C GLU A 94 9.76 16.56 -22.67
N ASP A 95 8.92 16.11 -21.75
CA ASP A 95 8.49 14.72 -21.65
C ASP A 95 7.74 14.25 -22.91
N ALA A 96 6.82 15.08 -23.44
CA ALA A 96 6.13 14.78 -24.70
C ALA A 96 7.11 14.64 -25.89
N LEU A 97 8.06 15.55 -26.02
CA LEU A 97 9.10 15.50 -27.05
C LEU A 97 10.01 14.28 -26.91
N SER A 98 10.22 13.77 -25.70
CA SER A 98 10.99 12.53 -25.48
C SER A 98 10.31 11.30 -26.09
N TYR A 99 8.98 11.29 -26.16
CA TYR A 99 8.20 10.20 -26.74
C TYR A 99 7.96 10.36 -28.24
N CYS A 100 7.76 11.59 -28.70
CA CYS A 100 7.48 11.96 -30.10
C CYS A 100 8.16 13.30 -30.42
N PRO A 101 9.41 13.30 -30.91
CA PRO A 101 10.17 14.54 -31.15
C PRO A 101 9.55 15.50 -32.17
N ASP A 102 8.82 14.96 -33.16
CA ASP A 102 8.26 15.73 -34.28
C ASP A 102 6.76 16.06 -34.09
N ASP A 103 6.11 15.56 -33.04
CA ASP A 103 4.67 15.73 -32.80
C ASP A 103 4.38 15.79 -31.28
N ILE A 104 4.30 17.02 -30.77
CA ILE A 104 4.10 17.29 -29.33
C ILE A 104 2.77 16.74 -28.83
N GLU A 105 1.70 16.81 -29.63
CA GLU A 105 0.37 16.37 -29.18
C GLU A 105 0.31 14.84 -29.11
N ALA A 106 0.86 14.13 -30.10
CA ALA A 106 1.01 12.67 -30.03
C ALA A 106 1.91 12.23 -28.87
N GLY A 107 2.99 12.99 -28.61
CA GLY A 107 3.88 12.78 -27.47
C GLY A 107 3.16 12.93 -26.13
N ARG A 108 2.35 13.99 -25.98
CA ARG A 108 1.55 14.25 -24.78
C ARG A 108 0.53 13.16 -24.53
N GLU A 109 -0.26 12.78 -25.54
CA GLU A 109 -1.25 11.69 -25.41
C GLU A 109 -0.59 10.39 -24.95
N LYS A 110 0.58 10.06 -25.53
CA LYS A 110 1.33 8.87 -25.18
C LYS A 110 1.86 8.92 -23.75
N SER A 111 2.42 10.06 -23.33
CA SER A 111 2.90 10.28 -21.96
C SER A 111 1.76 10.11 -20.95
N GLU A 112 0.66 10.84 -21.11
CA GLU A 112 -0.48 10.81 -20.19
C GLU A 112 -1.07 9.40 -20.07
N ARG A 113 -1.17 8.67 -21.19
CA ARG A 113 -1.63 7.28 -21.20
C ARG A 113 -0.69 6.37 -20.42
N LEU A 114 0.62 6.50 -20.60
CA LEU A 114 1.62 5.69 -19.89
C LEU A 114 1.65 6.01 -18.40
N MET A 115 1.55 7.29 -18.04
CA MET A 115 1.50 7.72 -16.65
C MET A 115 0.26 7.16 -15.94
N ARG A 116 -0.93 7.32 -16.55
CA ARG A 116 -2.17 6.76 -16.01
C ARG A 116 -2.10 5.25 -15.86
N ALA A 117 -1.62 4.54 -16.88
CA ALA A 117 -1.46 3.09 -16.82
C ALA A 117 -0.50 2.68 -15.70
N SER A 118 0.58 3.43 -15.48
CA SER A 118 1.53 3.18 -14.38
C SER A 118 0.89 3.45 -13.01
N TYR A 119 0.11 4.52 -12.89
CA TYR A 119 -0.60 4.88 -11.67
C TYR A 119 -1.64 3.85 -11.24
N ASP A 120 -2.37 3.29 -12.22
CA ASP A 120 -3.39 2.27 -11.99
C ASP A 120 -2.79 0.88 -11.74
N ALA A 121 -1.68 0.55 -12.42
CA ALA A 121 -1.07 -0.78 -12.36
C ALA A 121 -0.06 -0.96 -11.21
N LEU A 122 0.61 0.11 -10.79
CA LEU A 122 1.63 0.04 -9.76
C LEU A 122 1.01 0.32 -8.39
N SER A 123 1.22 -0.60 -7.45
CA SER A 123 1.14 -0.30 -6.02
C SER A 123 2.58 -0.14 -5.53
N CYS A 124 2.99 1.09 -5.23
CA CYS A 124 4.29 1.39 -4.63
C CYS A 124 4.10 2.28 -3.39
N PRO A 125 3.57 1.71 -2.30
CA PRO A 125 3.54 2.37 -1.00
C PRO A 125 4.94 2.87 -0.61
N PRO A 126 5.06 4.13 -0.14
CA PRO A 126 6.34 4.68 0.28
C PRO A 126 6.82 3.93 1.53
N ILE A 127 7.96 3.26 1.41
CA ILE A 127 8.62 2.59 2.54
C ILE A 127 8.89 3.62 3.63
N GLY A 128 8.56 3.27 4.88
CA GLY A 128 8.73 4.15 6.02
C GLY A 128 7.68 5.25 6.16
N HIS A 129 6.58 5.16 5.40
CA HIS A 129 5.42 6.02 5.63
C HIS A 129 4.83 5.79 7.01
N LYS A 130 5.06 6.76 7.90
CA LYS A 130 4.60 6.69 9.28
C LYS A 130 3.08 6.86 9.34
N PRO A 131 2.37 5.95 10.01
CA PRO A 131 0.94 6.09 10.23
C PRO A 131 0.66 7.36 11.05
N GLY A 132 -0.42 8.05 10.74
CA GLY A 132 -0.92 9.12 11.61
C GLY A 132 -1.58 8.48 12.83
N PHE A 133 -1.07 8.75 14.04
CA PHE A 133 -1.60 8.12 15.27
C PHE A 133 -3.06 8.56 15.60
N PHE A 134 -3.49 9.72 15.07
CA PHE A 134 -4.82 10.30 15.28
C PHE A 134 -5.65 10.48 14.02
N THR A 135 -5.08 10.24 12.86
CA THR A 135 -5.88 10.02 11.68
C THR A 135 -6.06 8.52 11.63
N PRO A 136 -7.26 7.98 11.90
CA PRO A 136 -7.65 6.81 11.14
C PRO A 136 -7.23 6.99 9.68
N ASN A 137 -7.10 5.91 8.91
CA ASN A 137 -6.99 6.09 7.47
C ASN A 137 -8.11 7.06 7.00
N GLU A 138 -8.01 7.68 5.82
CA GLU A 138 -9.00 8.69 5.39
C GLU A 138 -10.49 8.22 5.48
N LEU A 139 -10.73 6.94 5.74
CA LEU A 139 -12.01 6.27 5.95
C LEU A 139 -12.44 6.08 7.42
N GLY A 140 -11.66 6.48 8.43
CA GLY A 140 -12.06 6.28 9.84
C GLY A 140 -11.57 4.98 10.48
N GLU A 141 -10.82 4.14 9.76
CA GLU A 141 -10.43 2.81 10.22
C GLU A 141 -9.00 2.76 10.81
N PRO A 142 -8.77 1.92 11.83
CA PRO A 142 -7.43 1.65 12.34
C PRO A 142 -6.55 1.05 11.23
N GLU A 143 -5.31 1.51 11.12
CA GLU A 143 -4.36 0.91 10.19
C GLU A 143 -4.02 -0.52 10.64
N GLU A 144 -4.43 -1.51 9.85
CA GLU A 144 -4.39 -2.94 10.21
C GLU A 144 -2.97 -3.45 10.55
N ASP A 145 -1.94 -2.80 10.03
CA ASP A 145 -0.54 -3.26 10.15
C ASP A 145 0.32 -2.39 11.10
N VAL A 146 -0.33 -1.70 12.05
CA VAL A 146 0.35 -0.92 13.08
C VAL A 146 0.36 -1.66 14.41
N ARG A 147 1.54 -1.84 15.01
CA ARG A 147 1.71 -2.47 16.33
C ARG A 147 2.47 -1.55 17.27
N LEU A 148 2.07 -1.52 18.53
CA LEU A 148 2.69 -0.68 19.55
C LEU A 148 3.24 -1.53 20.68
N GLN A 149 4.45 -1.20 21.13
CA GLN A 149 5.10 -1.83 22.26
C GLN A 149 5.63 -0.74 23.20
N SER A 150 5.05 -0.62 24.39
CA SER A 150 5.52 0.33 25.40
C SER A 150 6.92 -0.04 25.88
N ILE A 151 7.77 0.97 26.08
CA ILE A 151 9.10 0.77 26.64
C ILE A 151 9.00 0.92 28.16
N PRO A 152 9.38 -0.10 28.96
CA PRO A 152 9.27 -0.04 30.42
C PRO A 152 10.02 1.16 31.01
N ASP A 153 9.45 1.81 32.03
CA ASP A 153 10.02 2.98 32.69
C ASP A 153 10.40 4.12 31.71
N SER A 154 9.56 4.35 30.70
CA SER A 154 9.79 5.35 29.64
C SER A 154 8.47 6.05 29.27
N GLN A 155 8.59 7.27 28.76
CA GLN A 155 7.47 7.98 28.11
C GLN A 155 7.33 7.65 26.61
N TYR A 156 8.15 6.71 26.13
CA TYR A 156 8.24 6.33 24.73
C TYR A 156 7.68 4.93 24.49
N SER A 157 7.15 4.72 23.29
CA SER A 157 6.79 3.40 22.77
C SER A 157 7.52 3.16 21.46
N ILE A 158 7.73 1.89 21.14
CA ILE A 158 8.09 1.43 19.80
C ILE A 158 6.79 1.28 19.00
N ARG A 159 6.82 1.75 17.76
CA ARG A 159 5.74 1.53 16.80
C ARG A 159 6.29 0.81 15.58
N LEU A 160 5.66 -0.31 15.25
CA LEU A 160 5.89 -1.05 14.01
C LEU A 160 4.78 -0.69 13.02
N HIS A 161 5.13 -0.53 11.75
CA HIS A 161 4.21 -0.30 10.65
C HIS A 161 4.74 -0.94 9.37
N GLY A 162 3.88 -1.68 8.68
CA GLY A 162 4.29 -2.54 7.55
C GLY A 162 3.75 -2.12 6.19
N THR A 163 3.25 -0.89 6.06
CA THR A 163 2.74 -0.34 4.79
C THR A 163 3.72 -0.59 3.65
N GLY A 164 3.34 -1.45 2.71
CA GLY A 164 4.17 -1.79 1.55
C GLY A 164 5.26 -2.82 1.73
N LEU A 165 5.40 -3.40 2.92
CA LEU A 165 6.48 -4.32 3.26
C LEU A 165 5.99 -5.76 3.48
N SER A 166 4.73 -6.04 3.15
CA SER A 166 4.11 -7.34 3.38
C SER A 166 4.81 -8.49 2.63
N SER A 167 5.05 -8.29 1.34
CA SER A 167 5.79 -9.22 0.48
C SER A 167 7.26 -9.43 0.89
N HIS A 168 7.85 -8.45 1.61
CA HIS A 168 9.25 -8.49 2.06
C HIS A 168 9.41 -9.14 3.43
N LYS A 169 8.30 -9.57 4.06
CA LYS A 169 8.27 -10.04 5.44
C LYS A 169 8.96 -9.07 6.41
N ALA A 170 8.71 -7.78 6.24
CA ALA A 170 9.38 -6.73 6.98
C ALA A 170 8.40 -5.72 7.56
N PHE A 171 8.86 -5.03 8.60
CA PHE A 171 8.23 -3.86 9.17
C PHE A 171 9.21 -2.69 9.12
N THR A 172 8.65 -1.49 9.08
CA THR A 172 9.36 -0.31 9.57
C THR A 172 9.08 -0.14 11.05
N LEU A 173 10.07 0.34 11.79
CA LEU A 173 10.04 0.60 13.21
C LEU A 173 10.40 2.08 13.45
N ASP A 174 9.62 2.78 14.25
CA ASP A 174 10.01 4.07 14.81
C ASP A 174 9.74 4.17 16.32
N ILE A 175 10.26 5.24 16.93
CA ILE A 175 10.04 5.55 18.35
C ILE A 175 9.07 6.72 18.41
N ILE A 176 8.09 6.62 19.31
CA ILE A 176 7.05 7.64 19.49
C ILE A 176 6.94 8.04 20.96
N TYR A 177 6.46 9.25 21.24
CA TYR A 177 5.90 9.58 22.53
C TYR A 177 4.63 8.75 22.76
N THR A 178 4.53 8.04 23.87
CA THR A 178 3.38 7.17 24.16
C THR A 178 2.08 7.97 24.28
N SER A 179 2.14 9.19 24.82
CA SER A 179 0.95 10.03 25.05
C SER A 179 0.40 10.69 23.79
N THR A 180 1.26 11.05 22.84
CA THR A 180 0.88 11.84 21.65
C THR A 180 0.97 11.05 20.35
N GLY A 181 1.66 9.91 20.34
CA GLY A 181 1.97 9.17 19.12
C GLY A 181 2.97 9.87 18.20
N GLN A 182 3.52 11.02 18.60
CA GLN A 182 4.45 11.79 17.80
C GLN A 182 5.79 11.07 17.72
N ALA A 183 6.28 10.86 16.50
CA ALA A 183 7.57 10.25 16.27
C ALA A 183 8.74 11.11 16.78
N VAL A 184 9.76 10.44 17.29
CA VAL A 184 10.99 11.03 17.84
C VAL A 184 12.18 10.18 17.43
N ASN A 185 13.35 10.81 17.22
CA ASN A 185 14.56 10.08 16.86
C ASN A 185 15.15 9.37 18.10
N SER A 186 15.81 8.24 17.86
CA SER A 186 16.42 7.36 18.86
C SER A 186 17.42 8.08 19.76
N VAL A 187 18.25 8.97 19.19
CA VAL A 187 19.19 9.81 19.93
C VAL A 187 18.48 10.70 20.94
N THR A 188 17.40 11.38 20.54
CA THR A 188 16.59 12.23 21.43
C THR A 188 15.93 11.41 22.53
N ALA A 189 15.53 10.18 22.22
CA ALA A 189 14.94 9.27 23.19
C ALA A 189 15.97 8.56 24.09
N GLY A 190 17.28 8.72 23.83
CA GLY A 190 18.36 8.03 24.55
C GLY A 190 18.32 6.51 24.38
N ILE A 191 17.89 6.05 23.20
CA ILE A 191 17.65 4.64 22.87
C ILE A 191 18.61 4.19 21.78
N GLU A 192 19.13 2.98 21.92
CA GLU A 192 19.75 2.25 20.81
C GLU A 192 18.96 0.98 20.50
N LEU A 193 18.84 0.66 19.22
CA LEU A 193 18.22 -0.57 18.74
C LEU A 193 19.28 -1.47 18.13
N TRP A 194 19.22 -2.76 18.45
CA TRP A 194 20.17 -3.77 18.01
C TRP A 194 19.42 -5.00 17.51
N GLY A 195 19.90 -5.58 16.41
CA GLY A 195 19.43 -6.90 15.99
C GLY A 195 19.90 -7.99 16.95
N SER A 196 19.06 -8.99 17.20
CA SER A 196 19.39 -10.17 17.99
C SER A 196 18.83 -11.44 17.36
N VAL A 197 19.52 -12.55 17.59
CA VAL A 197 19.00 -13.86 17.23
C VAL A 197 17.78 -14.15 18.10
N ASN A 198 16.68 -14.53 17.45
CA ASN A 198 15.51 -15.03 18.15
C ASN A 198 15.79 -16.50 18.55
N PRO A 199 15.77 -16.86 19.84
CA PRO A 199 15.99 -18.25 20.25
C PRO A 199 14.93 -19.21 19.71
N ASP A 200 13.71 -18.73 19.45
CA ASP A 200 12.61 -19.52 18.90
C ASP A 200 12.68 -19.63 17.37
N ASN A 201 13.49 -18.78 16.73
CA ASN A 201 13.77 -18.83 15.29
C ASN A 201 15.27 -18.53 15.02
N PRO A 202 16.16 -19.46 15.41
CA PRO A 202 17.60 -19.24 15.34
C PRO A 202 18.15 -19.20 13.90
N HIS A 203 17.33 -19.61 12.92
CA HIS A 203 17.67 -19.61 11.50
C HIS A 203 17.34 -18.29 10.79
N ALA A 204 16.63 -17.37 11.46
CA ALA A 204 16.39 -16.04 10.92
C ALA A 204 17.73 -15.32 10.69
N LEU A 205 17.92 -14.78 9.50
CA LEU A 205 19.09 -13.97 9.18
C LEU A 205 19.02 -12.67 9.98
N VAL A 206 19.74 -12.61 11.10
CA VAL A 206 19.82 -11.41 11.93
C VAL A 206 21.27 -11.00 12.14
N PHE A 207 21.58 -9.77 11.76
CA PHE A 207 22.85 -9.14 12.09
C PHE A 207 22.83 -8.72 13.56
N LYS A 208 23.78 -9.21 14.37
CA LYS A 208 23.95 -8.82 15.78
C LYS A 208 24.61 -7.44 15.90
N GLU A 209 24.08 -6.48 15.17
CA GLU A 209 24.64 -5.14 15.02
C GLU A 209 23.61 -4.09 15.44
N LYS A 210 24.11 -2.88 15.71
CA LYS A 210 23.26 -1.72 15.93
C LYS A 210 22.47 -1.44 14.66
N LEU A 211 21.14 -1.40 14.77
CA LEU A 211 20.29 -1.04 13.65
C LEU A 211 20.60 0.39 13.22
N ARG A 212 20.69 0.58 11.90
CA ARG A 212 20.87 1.89 11.31
C ARG A 212 19.54 2.42 10.79
N PRO A 213 19.28 3.72 10.94
CA PRO A 213 18.15 4.34 10.27
C PRO A 213 18.20 4.12 8.76
N LEU A 214 17.04 3.91 8.14
CA LEU A 214 16.87 3.79 6.69
C LEU A 214 17.41 5.04 5.99
N GLU A 215 17.26 6.21 6.58
CA GLU A 215 17.76 7.47 6.05
C GLU A 215 19.28 7.42 5.81
N LEU A 216 20.05 6.81 6.74
CA LEU A 216 21.49 6.62 6.56
C LEU A 216 21.81 5.67 5.41
N ILE A 217 20.99 4.63 5.22
CA ILE A 217 21.14 3.65 4.12
C ILE A 217 20.88 4.35 2.78
N PHE A 218 19.94 5.29 2.73
CA PHE A 218 19.67 6.14 1.57
C PHE A 218 20.63 7.34 1.42
N GLY A 219 21.71 7.39 2.21
CA GLY A 219 22.78 8.39 2.07
C GLY A 219 22.48 9.74 2.73
N ILE A 220 21.38 9.87 3.49
CA ILE A 220 21.12 11.03 4.34
C ILE A 220 22.09 10.96 5.52
N LYS A 221 22.77 12.04 5.85
CA LYS A 221 23.69 12.05 7.00
C LYS A 221 22.89 12.16 8.29
N ASP A 222 23.41 11.60 9.38
CA ASP A 222 22.75 11.57 10.69
C ASP A 222 22.24 12.96 11.14
N ARG A 223 23.10 13.98 11.00
CA ARG A 223 22.77 15.37 11.34
C ARG A 223 21.69 16.02 10.46
N ASP A 224 21.43 15.44 9.29
CA ASP A 224 20.44 15.91 8.31
C ASP A 224 19.12 15.13 8.44
N ILE A 225 19.03 14.13 9.32
CA ILE A 225 17.78 13.44 9.65
C ILE A 225 16.92 14.36 10.52
N ASN A 226 15.84 14.86 9.93
CA ASN A 226 14.90 15.73 10.64
C ASN A 226 14.31 15.03 11.89
N PRO A 227 13.96 15.79 12.94
CA PRO A 227 13.33 15.25 14.13
C PRO A 227 12.08 14.42 13.81
N GLY A 228 12.02 13.22 14.36
CA GLY A 228 10.90 12.30 14.19
C GLY A 228 10.81 11.64 12.82
N GLN A 229 11.75 11.85 11.90
CA GLN A 229 11.75 11.16 10.61
C GLN A 229 12.43 9.80 10.64
N GLU A 230 13.29 9.53 11.63
CA GLU A 230 14.06 8.29 11.71
C GLU A 230 13.16 7.05 11.65
N ASN A 231 13.53 6.11 10.77
CA ASN A 231 12.87 4.82 10.60
C ASN A 231 13.91 3.70 10.55
N PHE A 232 13.59 2.54 11.12
CA PHE A 232 14.43 1.34 11.05
C PHE A 232 13.68 0.25 10.31
N MET A 233 14.39 -0.55 9.51
CA MET A 233 13.78 -1.73 8.88
C MET A 233 14.11 -2.97 9.70
N VAL A 234 13.09 -3.78 9.99
CA VAL A 234 13.20 -5.01 10.78
C VAL A 234 12.43 -6.14 10.10
N THR A 235 12.95 -7.35 10.19
CA THR A 235 12.35 -8.54 9.57
C THR A 235 11.37 -9.21 10.54
N GLU A 236 10.26 -9.72 10.03
CA GLU A 236 9.31 -10.55 10.78
C GLU A 236 10.01 -11.74 11.46
N GLY A 237 9.59 -12.07 12.68
CA GLY A 237 10.14 -13.17 13.46
C GLY A 237 11.55 -12.93 14.02
N SER A 238 12.23 -11.85 13.61
CA SER A 238 13.52 -11.46 14.20
C SER A 238 13.35 -10.93 15.62
N ALA A 239 14.43 -10.97 16.41
CA ALA A 239 14.46 -10.34 17.73
C ALA A 239 15.27 -9.04 17.68
N CYS A 240 14.87 -8.08 18.52
CA CYS A 240 15.55 -6.82 18.72
C CYS A 240 15.86 -6.61 20.20
N VAL A 241 16.92 -5.85 20.46
CA VAL A 241 17.30 -5.40 21.80
C VAL A 241 17.29 -3.88 21.81
N LEU A 242 16.54 -3.33 22.75
CA LEU A 242 16.55 -1.92 23.07
C LEU A 242 17.47 -1.68 24.26
N LYS A 243 18.47 -0.82 24.07
CA LYS A 243 19.42 -0.41 25.10
C LYS A 243 19.19 1.04 25.52
N ARG A 244 19.32 1.32 26.81
CA ARG A 244 19.19 2.65 27.42
C ARG A 244 20.22 2.81 28.53
N SER A 245 20.81 3.99 28.63
CA SER A 245 21.83 4.27 29.65
C SER A 245 21.26 4.06 31.06
N GLY A 246 21.98 3.28 31.88
CA GLY A 246 21.61 3.00 33.27
C GLY A 246 20.34 2.16 33.47
N LYS A 247 19.79 1.55 32.40
CA LYS A 247 18.60 0.69 32.46
C LYS A 247 18.92 -0.71 31.94
N ARG A 248 18.09 -1.68 32.30
CA ARG A 248 18.17 -3.04 31.76
C ARG A 248 17.79 -3.05 30.27
N ASP A 249 18.50 -3.89 29.53
CA ASP A 249 18.18 -4.17 28.13
C ASP A 249 16.79 -4.79 28.01
N VAL A 250 16.04 -4.38 26.98
CA VAL A 250 14.69 -4.87 26.70
C VAL A 250 14.72 -5.68 25.41
N TYR A 251 14.36 -6.95 25.52
CA TYR A 251 14.26 -7.85 24.38
C TYR A 251 12.81 -7.90 23.89
N PHE A 252 12.62 -7.88 22.57
CA PHE A 252 11.31 -8.06 21.96
C PHE A 252 11.45 -8.74 20.61
N THR A 253 10.40 -9.46 20.21
CA THR A 253 10.31 -10.16 18.93
C THR A 253 9.43 -9.37 17.98
N ILE A 254 9.85 -9.24 16.74
CA ILE A 254 9.05 -8.65 15.67
C ILE A 254 7.93 -9.64 15.32
N PRO A 255 6.65 -9.24 15.38
CA PRO A 255 5.55 -10.13 15.09
C PRO A 255 5.65 -10.66 13.66
N GLU A 256 5.23 -11.91 13.46
CA GLU A 256 5.01 -12.46 12.12
C GLU A 256 3.56 -12.16 11.72
N ARG A 257 3.35 -11.66 10.50
CA ARG A 257 2.01 -11.57 9.95
C ARG A 257 1.57 -12.99 9.61
N THR A 258 0.39 -13.39 10.09
CA THR A 258 -0.23 -14.62 9.62
C THR A 258 -0.38 -14.50 8.11
N PRO A 259 0.03 -15.51 7.32
CA PRO A 259 -0.25 -15.50 5.89
C PRO A 259 -1.73 -15.23 5.72
N ARG A 260 -2.06 -14.13 5.02
CA ARG A 260 -3.42 -13.95 4.56
C ARG A 260 -3.64 -15.15 3.66
N MET A 261 -4.48 -16.10 4.08
CA MET A 261 -4.92 -17.16 3.19
C MET A 261 -5.66 -16.47 2.05
N GLU A 262 -4.94 -16.10 1.00
CA GLU A 262 -5.56 -15.63 -0.21
C GLU A 262 -6.38 -16.80 -0.75
N ALA A 263 -7.63 -16.56 -1.09
CA ALA A 263 -8.49 -17.51 -1.77
C ALA A 263 -7.99 -17.88 -3.19
N HIS A 264 -6.72 -17.61 -3.49
CA HIS A 264 -6.03 -17.80 -4.75
C HIS A 264 -5.32 -19.16 -4.88
N GLU A 265 -5.29 -19.99 -3.82
CA GLU A 265 -4.85 -21.41 -3.88
C GLU A 265 -5.93 -22.36 -4.47
N ARG A 266 -6.71 -21.92 -5.46
CA ARG A 266 -7.64 -22.79 -6.20
C ARG A 266 -7.30 -23.01 -7.68
N GLY A 267 -6.12 -22.59 -8.16
CA GLY A 267 -5.86 -22.69 -9.60
C GLY A 267 -4.43 -22.77 -10.11
N MET A 268 -3.38 -22.78 -9.28
CA MET A 268 -2.03 -23.06 -9.78
C MET A 268 -1.66 -24.50 -9.47
N GLU A 269 -1.78 -25.38 -10.47
CA GLU A 269 -0.99 -26.61 -10.47
C GLU A 269 0.50 -26.22 -10.51
N PRO A 270 1.36 -26.82 -9.66
CA PRO A 270 2.78 -26.60 -9.75
C PRO A 270 3.27 -27.09 -11.11
N LEU A 271 3.98 -26.22 -11.84
CA LEU A 271 4.73 -26.58 -13.05
C LEU A 271 5.65 -27.76 -12.73
N ARG A 272 5.24 -28.96 -13.15
CA ARG A 272 6.11 -30.12 -13.17
C ARG A 272 7.10 -29.92 -14.31
N TYR A 273 8.33 -29.59 -13.97
CA TYR A 273 9.43 -29.71 -14.92
C TYR A 273 9.63 -31.20 -15.22
N ALA A 274 9.49 -31.54 -16.51
CA ALA A 274 9.85 -32.84 -17.07
C ALA A 274 11.30 -32.81 -17.54
#